data_AF-A0A2V8WZ89-F1
#
_entry.id   AF-A0A2V8WZ89-F1
#
_cell.length_a   1.000
_cell.length_b   1.000
_cell.length_c   1.000
_cell.angle_alpha   90.00
_cell.angle_beta   90.00
_cell.angle_gamma   90.00
#
_symmetry.space_group_name_H-M   'P 1'
#
loop_
_entity.id
_entity.type
_entity.pdbx_description
1 polymer ?
#
loop_
_entity_poly.entity_id
_entity_poly.type
_entity_poly.pdbx_seq_one_letter_code
_entity_poly.pdbx_strand_id
1 'polypeptide(L)'
;MDPNSNWDANKRVEGGQSRKKETRLPCSCERLSVNDTISAKIRGGGRTGMGKGSGLPIIQAETAQNRRLTRREMVQRLIAGAGAGAAWPLVAASHPVYEHLANGAMFEEAEKLGATNWKPLFLNAQQEETLAALAEAIVPGSRKAQADRFIDLLLSVDTTEHKKNFVDSLAAFETESQKRFGKRFPALNAGEQNALLTDACTRPANQDSSGGHTKVNSGLRKHFEDLKGWISGAYYSSEAGMRELGWTEDRVFEKFPGCEHPEGQH
;
A
#
# COMPACT_ATOMS: atom_id res chain seq x y z
N MET A 1 49.53 -2.77 -44.84
CA MET A 1 48.86 -3.98 -45.35
C MET A 1 47.50 -4.03 -44.72
N ASP A 2 46.51 -3.54 -45.44
CA ASP A 2 45.06 -3.82 -45.32
C ASP A 2 44.64 -4.35 -46.72
N PRO A 3 43.45 -4.94 -47.00
CA PRO A 3 42.22 -4.99 -46.19
C PRO A 3 41.39 -6.32 -46.30
N ASN A 4 40.34 -6.43 -45.46
CA ASN A 4 38.94 -6.82 -45.77
C ASN A 4 38.60 -8.08 -46.62
N SER A 5 37.82 -9.00 -46.03
CA SER A 5 36.89 -9.92 -46.72
C SER A 5 35.69 -10.18 -45.79
N ASN A 6 34.62 -9.40 -45.89
CA ASN A 6 33.48 -9.53 -46.80
C ASN A 6 32.95 -10.97 -46.96
N TRP A 7 31.95 -11.31 -46.15
CA TRP A 7 31.05 -12.44 -46.37
C TRP A 7 29.68 -11.87 -46.72
N ASP A 8 29.34 -11.94 -48.00
CA ASP A 8 28.07 -11.51 -48.55
C ASP A 8 27.53 -12.61 -49.47
N ALA A 9 26.19 -12.65 -49.58
CA ALA A 9 25.36 -13.50 -50.45
C ALA A 9 25.09 -14.95 -49.96
N ASN A 10 23.88 -15.53 -50.07
CA ASN A 10 22.67 -15.12 -50.77
C ASN A 10 21.43 -15.88 -50.27
N LYS A 11 20.26 -15.27 -50.55
CA LYS A 11 18.86 -15.66 -50.33
C LYS A 11 18.41 -16.92 -51.10
N ARG A 12 17.34 -17.57 -50.62
CA ARG A 12 16.08 -17.95 -51.34
C ARG A 12 15.10 -18.61 -50.33
N VAL A 13 14.01 -17.97 -49.89
CA VAL A 13 12.63 -17.94 -50.46
C VAL A 13 12.00 -19.32 -50.68
N GLU A 14 11.10 -19.72 -49.78
CA GLU A 14 9.78 -20.37 -50.03
C GLU A 14 8.93 -20.04 -48.77
N GLY A 15 7.68 -19.58 -48.79
CA GLY A 15 6.60 -19.77 -49.76
C GLY A 15 5.56 -20.73 -49.19
N GLY A 16 4.77 -20.29 -48.17
CA GLY A 16 3.78 -21.16 -47.52
C GLY A 16 2.61 -20.38 -46.92
N GLN A 17 1.56 -20.24 -47.72
CA GLN A 17 0.33 -19.50 -47.43
C GLN A 17 -0.82 -20.46 -47.09
N SER A 18 -1.47 -20.30 -45.94
CA SER A 18 -2.92 -20.55 -45.84
C SER A 18 -3.61 -20.04 -44.57
N ARG A 19 -4.59 -19.16 -44.85
CA ARG A 19 -5.95 -19.06 -44.28
C ARG A 19 -6.15 -18.63 -42.82
N LYS A 20 -6.40 -17.32 -42.70
CA LYS A 20 -7.67 -16.70 -42.24
C LYS A 20 -8.56 -17.55 -41.32
N LYS A 21 -8.70 -17.09 -40.07
CA LYS A 21 -10.02 -16.84 -39.46
C LYS A 21 -9.97 -15.54 -38.66
N GLU A 22 -10.61 -14.53 -39.24
CA GLU A 22 -11.02 -13.28 -38.61
C GLU A 22 -12.34 -13.55 -37.88
N THR A 23 -12.39 -13.27 -36.58
CA THR A 23 -13.65 -13.04 -35.86
C THR A 23 -13.43 -11.89 -34.88
N ARG A 24 -14.09 -10.78 -35.19
CA ARG A 24 -14.17 -9.57 -34.38
C ARG A 24 -15.06 -9.80 -33.15
N LEU A 25 -14.68 -9.13 -32.07
CA LEU A 25 -15.44 -8.77 -30.86
C LEU A 25 -16.76 -8.02 -31.23
N PRO A 26 -17.68 -7.66 -30.29
CA PRO A 26 -17.60 -7.71 -28.82
C PRO A 26 -18.86 -8.26 -28.11
N CYS A 27 -18.74 -8.65 -26.84
CA CYS A 27 -19.88 -8.60 -25.91
C CYS A 27 -19.42 -7.97 -24.59
N SER A 28 -20.03 -6.84 -24.27
CA SER A 28 -19.95 -6.09 -23.02
C SER A 28 -20.15 -6.98 -21.80
N CYS A 29 -19.27 -6.84 -20.80
CA CYS A 29 -19.65 -7.11 -19.41
C CYS A 29 -20.15 -5.79 -18.82
N GLU A 30 -21.46 -5.65 -18.84
CA GLU A 30 -22.18 -4.53 -18.23
C GLU A 30 -22.04 -4.55 -16.71
N ARG A 31 -21.86 -3.37 -16.16
CA ARG A 31 -21.69 -3.06 -14.75
C ARG A 31 -23.05 -3.23 -14.06
N LEU A 32 -23.22 -4.28 -13.25
CA LEU A 32 -24.41 -4.41 -12.40
C LEU A 32 -24.30 -3.45 -11.20
N SER A 33 -25.14 -2.43 -11.27
CA SER A 33 -25.49 -1.48 -10.22
C SER A 33 -26.16 -2.20 -9.06
N VAL A 34 -25.56 -2.16 -7.88
CA VAL A 34 -26.19 -2.63 -6.63
C VAL A 34 -27.08 -1.51 -6.09
N ASN A 35 -28.27 -1.39 -6.66
CA ASN A 35 -29.37 -0.63 -6.10
C ASN A 35 -30.66 -1.17 -6.72
N ASP A 36 -31.20 -2.24 -6.13
CA ASP A 36 -32.61 -2.61 -6.20
C ASP A 36 -32.82 -3.85 -5.33
N THR A 37 -33.30 -3.67 -4.11
CA THR A 37 -34.38 -4.48 -3.49
C THR A 37 -34.80 -3.77 -2.19
N ILE A 38 -35.68 -2.77 -2.34
CA ILE A 38 -36.54 -2.29 -1.28
C ILE A 38 -37.91 -2.96 -1.48
N SER A 39 -38.52 -3.42 -0.37
CA SER A 39 -39.92 -3.84 -0.21
C SER A 39 -40.32 -5.29 -0.51
N ALA A 40 -40.20 -6.14 0.51
CA ALA A 40 -41.22 -7.11 0.96
C ALA A 40 -40.72 -7.66 2.31
N LYS A 41 -41.43 -7.69 3.44
CA LYS A 41 -42.80 -8.11 3.66
C LYS A 41 -43.17 -7.68 5.09
N ILE A 42 -44.09 -6.72 5.23
CA ILE A 42 -44.82 -6.52 6.49
C ILE A 42 -45.87 -7.63 6.59
N ARG A 43 -45.77 -8.48 7.62
CA ARG A 43 -46.91 -9.14 8.26
C ARG A 43 -46.51 -9.66 9.64
N GLY A 44 -47.21 -9.16 10.65
CA GLY A 44 -46.92 -9.40 12.06
C GLY A 44 -47.40 -10.73 12.62
N GLY A 45 -47.03 -10.96 13.88
CA GLY A 45 -47.58 -12.00 14.74
C GLY A 45 -46.79 -12.16 16.05
N GLY A 46 -47.39 -11.71 17.17
CA GLY A 46 -47.40 -12.41 18.47
C GLY A 46 -46.17 -12.42 19.39
N ARG A 47 -46.36 -11.85 20.60
CA ARG A 47 -45.70 -12.15 21.91
C ARG A 47 -45.42 -13.66 22.10
N THR A 48 -44.41 -14.15 22.84
CA THR A 48 -43.94 -13.80 24.20
C THR A 48 -42.63 -14.57 24.49
N GLY A 49 -41.73 -14.05 25.33
CA GLY A 49 -40.64 -14.85 25.93
C GLY A 49 -39.43 -14.02 26.43
N MET A 50 -39.52 -13.49 27.65
CA MET A 50 -38.42 -12.81 28.35
C MET A 50 -37.35 -13.80 28.83
N GLY A 51 -36.17 -13.74 28.23
CA GLY A 51 -34.91 -14.20 28.83
C GLY A 51 -33.98 -13.00 28.97
N LYS A 52 -33.64 -12.62 30.21
CA LYS A 52 -32.71 -11.51 30.51
C LYS A 52 -31.29 -11.90 30.10
N GLY A 53 -30.92 -11.59 28.86
CA GLY A 53 -29.53 -11.31 28.52
C GLY A 53 -29.30 -9.82 28.76
N SER A 54 -28.39 -9.47 29.67
CA SER A 54 -27.87 -8.12 29.81
C SER A 54 -27.11 -7.77 28.53
N GLY A 55 -27.84 -7.27 27.54
CA GLY A 55 -27.28 -6.67 26.35
C GLY A 55 -26.38 -5.51 26.76
N LEU A 56 -25.11 -5.60 26.36
CA LEU A 56 -24.13 -4.53 26.52
C LEU A 56 -24.74 -3.23 25.96
N PRO A 57 -24.58 -2.08 26.65
CA PRO A 57 -24.96 -0.81 26.08
C PRO A 57 -24.01 -0.52 24.91
N ILE A 58 -24.41 -0.91 23.71
CA ILE A 58 -23.94 -0.28 22.49
C ILE A 58 -24.36 1.19 22.63
N ILE A 59 -23.41 2.11 22.64
CA ILE A 59 -23.73 3.54 22.59
C ILE A 59 -24.67 3.73 21.38
N GLN A 60 -25.89 4.18 21.65
CA GLN A 60 -26.95 4.25 20.66
C GLN A 60 -26.48 5.01 19.41
N ALA A 61 -26.61 4.34 18.27
CA ALA A 61 -26.04 4.66 16.97
C ALA A 61 -26.69 5.85 16.24
N GLU A 62 -27.43 6.73 16.92
CA GLU A 62 -28.22 7.77 16.24
C GLU A 62 -27.41 9.01 15.81
N THR A 63 -26.16 9.15 16.24
CA THR A 63 -25.25 10.23 15.77
C THR A 63 -24.01 9.72 15.02
N ALA A 64 -23.86 8.41 14.87
CA ALA A 64 -22.67 7.78 14.27
C ALA A 64 -22.79 7.52 12.75
N GLN A 65 -23.83 8.02 12.09
CA GLN A 65 -23.94 7.89 10.63
C GLN A 65 -22.98 8.90 9.96
N ASN A 66 -21.89 8.38 9.38
CA ASN A 66 -21.06 9.03 8.34
C ASN A 66 -19.94 9.98 8.81
N ARG A 67 -19.36 9.78 10.01
CA ARG A 67 -18.16 10.53 10.41
C ARG A 67 -16.91 9.84 9.85
N ARG A 68 -16.41 10.34 8.72
CA ARG A 68 -15.06 10.01 8.25
C ARG A 68 -14.05 10.37 9.34
N LEU A 69 -13.15 9.46 9.64
CA LEU A 69 -12.11 9.71 10.62
C LEU A 69 -10.88 10.31 9.97
N THR A 70 -10.35 11.32 10.64
CA THR A 70 -9.09 11.93 10.25
C THR A 70 -7.94 10.96 10.45
N ARG A 71 -6.84 11.17 9.71
CA ARG A 71 -5.61 10.39 9.85
C ARG A 71 -5.09 10.44 11.30
N ARG A 72 -5.23 11.60 11.96
CA ARG A 72 -4.91 11.80 13.38
C ARG A 72 -5.70 10.87 14.29
N GLU A 73 -7.02 10.84 14.14
CA GLU A 73 -7.89 10.00 14.97
C GLU A 73 -7.58 8.52 14.77
N MET A 74 -7.29 8.10 13.54
CA MET A 74 -6.88 6.74 13.23
C MET A 74 -5.58 6.35 13.96
N VAL A 75 -4.57 7.20 13.86
CA VAL A 75 -3.27 6.97 14.53
C VAL A 75 -3.42 6.95 16.05
N GLN A 76 -4.17 7.89 16.63
CA GLN A 76 -4.45 7.91 18.06
C GLN A 76 -5.15 6.63 18.53
N ARG A 77 -6.09 6.11 17.73
CA ARG A 77 -6.80 4.85 18.02
C ARG A 77 -5.88 3.63 17.91
N LEU A 78 -4.94 3.60 16.95
CA LEU A 78 -3.92 2.55 16.87
C LEU A 78 -3.02 2.54 18.12
N ILE A 79 -2.55 3.71 18.55
CA ILE A 79 -1.67 3.85 19.72
C ILE A 79 -2.43 3.49 21.00
N ALA A 80 -3.70 3.91 21.13
CA ALA A 80 -4.51 3.66 22.32
C ALA A 80 -5.07 2.22 22.39
N GLY A 81 -5.30 1.57 21.25
CA GLY A 81 -5.94 0.27 21.14
C GLY A 81 -5.03 -0.94 21.34
N ALA A 82 -3.70 -0.75 21.37
CA ALA A 82 -2.74 -1.81 21.64
C ALA A 82 -1.94 -1.48 22.90
N GLY A 83 -1.98 -2.35 23.90
CA GLY A 83 -1.00 -2.30 24.99
C GLY A 83 0.42 -2.25 24.42
N ALA A 84 1.21 -1.28 24.89
CA ALA A 84 2.65 -1.12 24.67
C ALA A 84 3.21 -1.64 23.32
N GLY A 85 3.06 -0.86 22.24
CA GLY A 85 4.12 -0.75 21.21
C GLY A 85 4.06 -1.59 19.94
N ALA A 86 2.99 -2.33 19.64
CA ALA A 86 2.96 -3.25 18.48
C ALA A 86 1.83 -3.02 17.45
N ALA A 87 1.17 -1.86 17.45
CA ALA A 87 -0.02 -1.65 16.61
C ALA A 87 0.24 -1.31 15.13
N TRP A 88 1.46 -0.93 14.75
CA TRP A 88 1.75 -0.56 13.37
C TRP A 88 2.03 -1.81 12.53
N PRO A 89 1.15 -2.19 11.59
CA PRO A 89 1.42 -3.33 10.74
C PRO A 89 2.62 -3.01 9.87
N LEU A 90 3.60 -3.91 9.89
CA LEU A 90 4.65 -4.00 8.87
C LEU A 90 5.66 -2.84 8.85
N VAL A 91 5.70 -2.00 9.90
CA VAL A 91 6.72 -0.97 10.08
C VAL A 91 7.61 -1.35 11.27
N ALA A 92 8.93 -1.39 11.05
CA ALA A 92 9.86 -1.59 12.15
C ALA A 92 9.83 -0.36 13.09
N ALA A 93 9.86 -0.57 14.41
CA ALA A 93 9.89 0.54 15.38
C ALA A 93 11.11 1.47 15.23
N SER A 94 12.18 0.98 14.59
CA SER A 94 13.38 1.76 14.25
C SER A 94 13.24 2.60 12.98
N HIS A 95 12.15 2.45 12.23
CA HIS A 95 11.96 3.16 10.97
C HIS A 95 11.51 4.60 11.23
N PRO A 96 12.06 5.62 10.52
CA PRO A 96 11.77 7.03 10.81
C PRO A 96 10.29 7.41 10.82
N VAL A 97 9.50 6.79 9.95
CA VAL A 97 8.04 7.00 9.89
C VAL A 97 7.33 6.77 11.23
N TYR A 98 7.86 5.89 12.10
CA TYR A 98 7.26 5.60 13.40
C TYR A 98 7.25 6.85 14.30
N GLU A 99 8.35 7.59 14.32
CA GLU A 99 8.48 8.81 15.12
C GLU A 99 7.49 9.89 14.65
N HIS A 100 7.38 10.10 13.33
CA HIS A 100 6.43 11.03 12.75
C HIS A 100 4.98 10.70 13.11
N LEU A 101 4.63 9.42 13.03
CA LEU A 101 3.29 8.96 13.36
C LEU A 101 2.99 9.09 14.86
N ALA A 102 3.97 8.84 15.73
CA ALA A 102 3.80 8.99 17.17
C ALA A 102 3.63 10.45 17.61
N ASN A 103 4.37 11.37 16.99
CA ASN A 103 4.35 12.79 17.34
C ASN A 103 3.10 13.54 16.83
N GLY A 104 2.53 13.08 15.71
CA GLY A 104 1.25 13.54 15.17
C GLY A 104 1.15 14.99 14.70
N ALA A 105 2.24 15.76 14.77
CA ALA A 105 2.28 17.17 14.41
C ALA A 105 1.86 17.45 12.95
N MET A 106 2.05 16.49 12.04
CA MET A 106 1.77 16.67 10.61
C MET A 106 0.36 16.23 10.18
N PHE A 107 -0.46 15.68 11.09
CA PHE A 107 -1.77 15.15 10.69
C PHE A 107 -2.80 16.22 10.32
N GLU A 108 -2.72 17.42 10.91
CA GLU A 108 -3.64 18.51 10.54
C GLU A 108 -3.40 19.00 9.10
N GLU A 109 -2.14 19.00 8.67
CA GLU A 109 -1.78 19.32 7.29
C GLU A 109 -2.10 18.15 6.35
N ALA A 110 -2.04 16.91 6.85
CA ALA A 110 -2.38 15.72 6.08
C ALA A 110 -3.83 15.73 5.55
N GLU A 111 -4.77 16.33 6.28
CA GLU A 111 -6.17 16.46 5.86
C GLU A 111 -6.33 17.35 4.60
N LYS A 112 -5.36 18.21 4.32
CA LYS A 112 -5.38 19.11 3.15
C LYS A 112 -4.77 18.48 1.91
N LEU A 113 -4.13 17.31 2.02
CA LEU A 113 -3.47 16.63 0.90
C LEU A 113 -4.46 16.18 -0.18
N GLY A 114 -5.77 16.12 0.14
CA GLY A 114 -6.89 15.92 -0.79
C GLY A 114 -7.04 16.96 -1.89
N ALA A 115 -6.38 18.11 -1.77
CA ALA A 115 -6.54 19.23 -2.70
C ALA A 115 -6.11 18.88 -4.15
N THR A 116 -6.89 19.36 -5.13
CA THR A 116 -6.65 19.13 -6.56
C THR A 116 -5.41 19.85 -7.08
N ASN A 117 -5.00 20.94 -6.44
CA ASN A 117 -3.82 21.75 -6.76
C ASN A 117 -2.62 21.48 -5.84
N TRP A 118 -2.63 20.35 -5.13
CA TRP A 118 -1.51 19.95 -4.28
C TRP A 118 -0.20 19.88 -5.08
N LYS A 119 0.89 20.31 -4.43
CA LYS A 119 2.25 20.22 -4.96
C LYS A 119 3.16 19.60 -3.91
N PRO A 120 4.14 18.78 -4.32
CA PRO A 120 5.19 18.30 -3.43
C PRO A 120 5.92 19.46 -2.74
N LEU A 121 6.22 19.26 -1.47
CA LEU A 121 6.98 20.16 -0.59
C LEU A 121 8.47 19.85 -0.63
N PHE A 122 8.84 18.58 -0.72
CA PHE A 122 10.22 18.11 -0.69
C PHE A 122 10.65 17.46 -2.01
N LEU A 123 9.84 16.51 -2.51
CA LEU A 123 10.14 15.75 -3.73
C LEU A 123 9.95 16.62 -4.98
N ASN A 124 10.71 16.32 -6.04
CA ASN A 124 10.38 16.88 -7.36
C ASN A 124 9.30 16.04 -8.07
N ALA A 125 8.78 16.55 -9.19
CA ALA A 125 7.70 15.89 -9.92
C ALA A 125 8.05 14.46 -10.37
N GLN A 126 9.29 14.21 -10.79
CA GLN A 126 9.74 12.89 -11.23
C GLN A 126 9.85 11.90 -10.06
N GLN A 127 10.35 12.35 -8.92
CA GLN A 127 10.44 11.56 -7.69
C GLN A 127 9.06 11.22 -7.15
N GLU A 128 8.14 12.19 -7.14
CA GLU A 128 6.76 11.98 -6.71
C GLU A 128 6.04 10.96 -7.60
N GLU A 129 6.18 11.05 -8.93
CA GLU A 129 5.62 10.08 -9.86
C GLU A 129 6.14 8.65 -9.61
N THR A 130 7.44 8.56 -9.29
CA THR A 130 8.11 7.29 -8.96
C THR A 130 7.58 6.73 -7.64
N LEU A 131 7.46 7.58 -6.61
CA LEU A 131 6.91 7.22 -5.31
C LEU A 131 5.46 6.74 -5.44
N ALA A 132 4.61 7.47 -6.17
CA ALA A 132 3.23 7.09 -6.39
C ALA A 132 3.10 5.72 -7.09
N ALA A 133 3.99 5.41 -8.03
CA ALA A 133 4.03 4.10 -8.70
C ALA A 133 4.50 2.99 -7.76
N LEU A 134 5.57 3.22 -7.00
CA LEU A 134 6.07 2.27 -6.02
C LEU A 134 5.06 2.01 -4.90
N ALA A 135 4.42 3.06 -4.38
CA ALA A 135 3.41 2.96 -3.34
C ALA A 135 2.24 2.08 -3.77
N GLU A 136 1.70 2.32 -4.97
CA GLU A 136 0.61 1.51 -5.52
C GLU A 136 1.02 0.05 -5.77
N ALA A 137 2.26 -0.18 -6.22
CA ALA A 137 2.76 -1.53 -6.49
C ALA A 137 3.09 -2.32 -5.22
N ILE A 138 3.53 -1.66 -4.14
CA ILE A 138 3.87 -2.29 -2.85
C ILE A 138 2.62 -2.50 -2.00
N VAL A 139 1.76 -1.48 -1.88
CA VAL A 139 0.49 -1.54 -1.14
C VAL A 139 -0.63 -1.00 -2.04
N PRO A 140 -1.40 -1.88 -2.69
CA PRO A 140 -2.49 -1.46 -3.58
C PRO A 140 -3.49 -0.53 -2.89
N GLY A 141 -3.95 0.50 -3.59
CA GLY A 141 -4.81 1.54 -3.03
C GLY A 141 -4.07 2.72 -2.39
N SER A 142 -2.73 2.68 -2.31
CA SER A 142 -1.90 3.75 -1.75
C SER A 142 -2.11 5.11 -2.41
N ARG A 143 -2.31 5.17 -3.73
CA ARG A 143 -2.59 6.44 -4.43
C ARG A 143 -3.91 7.06 -3.99
N LYS A 144 -4.93 6.22 -3.82
CA LYS A 144 -6.25 6.67 -3.34
C LYS A 144 -6.18 7.15 -1.90
N ALA A 145 -5.32 6.52 -1.08
CA ALA A 145 -5.02 6.92 0.29
C ALA A 145 -4.02 8.09 0.40
N GLN A 146 -3.51 8.60 -0.73
CA GLN A 146 -2.56 9.70 -0.81
C GLN A 146 -1.29 9.46 0.01
N ALA A 147 -0.83 8.20 0.03
CA ALA A 147 0.34 7.81 0.81
C ALA A 147 1.61 8.54 0.34
N ASP A 148 1.79 8.69 -0.98
CA ASP A 148 2.83 9.47 -1.63
C ASP A 148 2.89 10.91 -1.11
N ARG A 149 1.76 11.62 -1.16
CA ARG A 149 1.65 13.00 -0.68
C ARG A 149 1.93 13.15 0.82
N PHE A 150 1.48 12.17 1.60
CA PHE A 150 1.71 12.17 3.04
C PHE A 150 3.18 11.92 3.36
N ILE A 151 3.85 11.02 2.65
CA ILE A 151 5.29 10.79 2.79
C ILE A 151 6.07 12.06 2.45
N ASP A 152 5.75 12.75 1.35
CA ASP A 152 6.39 14.02 0.99
C ASP A 152 6.24 15.08 2.11
N LEU A 153 5.04 15.19 2.71
CA LEU A 153 4.79 16.04 3.87
C LEU A 153 5.66 15.66 5.07
N LEU A 154 5.73 14.37 5.42
CA LEU A 154 6.58 13.89 6.52
C LEU A 154 8.05 14.18 6.25
N LEU A 155 8.51 13.89 5.03
CA LEU A 155 9.88 14.16 4.61
C LEU A 155 10.20 15.64 4.64
N SER A 156 9.26 16.57 4.39
CA SER A 156 9.55 18.01 4.41
C SER A 156 10.16 18.50 5.73
N VAL A 157 9.74 17.91 6.86
CA VAL A 157 10.20 18.26 8.22
C VAL A 157 11.20 17.28 8.82
N ASP A 158 11.55 16.21 8.09
CA ASP A 158 12.49 15.20 8.56
C ASP A 158 13.95 15.70 8.51
N THR A 159 14.84 14.90 9.12
CA THR A 159 16.28 15.05 9.10
C THR A 159 16.83 14.94 7.68
N THR A 160 17.94 15.64 7.43
CA THR A 160 18.66 15.57 6.15
C THR A 160 19.12 14.15 5.82
N GLU A 161 19.44 13.34 6.83
CA GLU A 161 19.85 11.95 6.66
C GLU A 161 18.71 11.09 6.09
N HIS A 162 17.53 11.12 6.70
CA HIS A 162 16.37 10.36 6.23
C HIS A 162 15.91 10.83 4.84
N LYS A 163 15.89 12.15 4.61
CA LYS A 163 15.63 12.77 3.30
C LYS A 163 16.55 12.20 2.22
N LYS A 164 17.86 12.16 2.49
CA LYS A 164 18.86 11.63 1.56
C LYS A 164 18.66 10.12 1.34
N ASN A 165 18.49 9.35 2.41
CA ASN A 165 18.29 7.90 2.31
C ASN A 165 17.06 7.56 1.45
N PHE A 166 15.96 8.28 1.65
CA PHE A 166 14.74 8.10 0.86
C PHE A 166 14.94 8.41 -0.62
N VAL A 167 15.59 9.53 -0.95
CA VAL A 167 15.88 9.90 -2.35
C VAL A 167 16.84 8.89 -3.00
N ASP A 168 17.86 8.43 -2.25
CA ASP A 168 18.77 7.38 -2.72
C ASP A 168 18.01 6.07 -2.99
N SER A 169 17.03 5.72 -2.16
CA SER A 169 16.15 4.56 -2.36
C SER A 169 15.29 4.68 -3.63
N LEU A 170 14.67 5.84 -3.89
CA LEU A 170 13.93 6.07 -5.14
C LEU A 170 14.85 5.96 -6.36
N ALA A 171 16.05 6.56 -6.28
CA ALA A 171 17.02 6.52 -7.37
C ALA A 171 17.53 5.11 -7.67
N ALA A 172 17.67 4.25 -6.65
CA ALA A 172 18.05 2.85 -6.83
C ALA A 172 17.03 2.08 -7.67
N PHE A 173 15.73 2.29 -7.44
CA PHE A 173 14.66 1.67 -8.23
C PHE A 173 14.60 2.19 -9.66
N GLU A 174 14.73 3.50 -9.87
CA GLU A 174 14.81 4.07 -11.22
C GLU A 174 16.02 3.51 -11.99
N THR A 175 17.18 3.41 -11.33
CA THR A 175 18.41 2.87 -11.93
C THR A 175 18.26 1.41 -12.32
N GLU A 176 17.72 0.57 -11.43
CA GLU A 176 17.51 -0.85 -11.73
C GLU A 176 16.42 -1.07 -12.79
N SER A 177 15.36 -0.26 -12.78
CA SER A 177 14.35 -0.25 -13.84
C SER A 177 14.95 0.08 -15.20
N GLN A 178 15.74 1.17 -15.26
CA GLN A 178 16.38 1.61 -16.50
C GLN A 178 17.38 0.57 -17.00
N LYS A 179 18.16 -0.04 -16.11
CA LYS A 179 19.14 -1.06 -16.44
C LYS A 179 18.52 -2.35 -16.96
N ARG A 180 17.41 -2.81 -16.39
CA ARG A 180 16.77 -4.09 -16.76
C ARG A 180 15.83 -3.98 -17.95
N PHE A 181 15.09 -2.87 -18.03
CA PHE A 181 13.98 -2.72 -18.98
C PHE A 181 14.12 -1.52 -19.92
N GLY A 182 15.14 -0.67 -19.73
CA GLY A 182 15.34 0.53 -20.53
C GLY A 182 14.31 1.64 -20.27
N LYS A 183 13.52 1.52 -19.20
CA LYS A 183 12.40 2.41 -18.86
C LYS A 183 12.51 2.89 -17.41
N ARG A 184 11.91 4.04 -17.11
CA ARG A 184 11.63 4.48 -15.74
C ARG A 184 10.61 3.56 -15.06
N PHE A 185 10.62 3.50 -13.74
CA PHE A 185 9.75 2.60 -12.98
C PHE A 185 8.24 2.84 -13.25
N PRO A 186 7.74 4.10 -13.29
CA PRO A 186 6.34 4.36 -13.63
C PRO A 186 5.92 3.92 -15.03
N ALA A 187 6.87 3.78 -15.96
CA ALA A 187 6.62 3.35 -17.34
C ALA A 187 6.70 1.83 -17.54
N LEU A 188 7.06 1.08 -16.49
CA LEU A 188 6.99 -0.37 -16.48
C LEU A 188 5.53 -0.83 -16.46
N ASN A 189 5.24 -1.97 -17.10
CA ASN A 189 3.96 -2.65 -16.91
C ASN A 189 3.93 -3.39 -15.56
N ALA A 190 2.74 -3.82 -15.12
CA ALA A 190 2.57 -4.47 -13.82
C ALA A 190 3.43 -5.74 -13.63
N GLY A 191 3.66 -6.51 -14.71
CA GLY A 191 4.53 -7.69 -14.65
C GLY A 191 6.01 -7.33 -14.45
N GLU A 192 6.49 -6.29 -15.15
CA GLU A 192 7.85 -5.75 -15.01
C GLU A 192 8.06 -5.17 -13.59
N GLN A 193 7.09 -4.41 -13.06
CA GLN A 193 7.14 -3.87 -11.70
C GLN A 193 7.20 -4.98 -10.65
N ASN A 194 6.31 -5.98 -10.78
CA ASN A 194 6.27 -7.12 -9.86
C ASN A 194 7.56 -7.93 -9.88
N ALA A 195 8.16 -8.16 -11.06
CA ALA A 195 9.43 -8.88 -11.16
C ALA A 195 10.56 -8.14 -10.42
N LEU A 196 10.65 -6.82 -10.58
CA LEU A 196 11.65 -6.00 -9.90
C LEU A 196 11.43 -5.98 -8.38
N LEU A 197 10.19 -5.79 -7.92
CA LEU A 197 9.85 -5.80 -6.49
C LEU A 197 10.06 -7.18 -5.84
N THR A 198 9.74 -8.26 -6.55
CA THR A 198 9.95 -9.63 -6.08
C THR A 198 11.43 -9.92 -5.86
N ASP A 199 12.27 -9.50 -6.79
CA ASP A 199 13.72 -9.65 -6.65
C ASP A 199 14.26 -8.81 -5.49
N ALA A 200 13.78 -7.56 -5.34
CA ALA A 200 14.15 -6.68 -4.24
C ALA A 200 13.72 -7.20 -2.86
N CYS A 201 12.58 -7.90 -2.76
CA CYS A 201 12.06 -8.42 -1.49
C CYS A 201 12.56 -9.84 -1.15
N THR A 202 13.22 -10.53 -2.10
CA THR A 202 13.73 -11.88 -1.88
C THR A 202 14.91 -11.87 -0.91
N ARG A 203 14.87 -12.75 0.10
CA ARG A 203 15.98 -12.94 1.04
C ARG A 203 16.93 -13.98 0.45
N PRO A 204 18.25 -13.71 0.32
CA PRO A 204 19.18 -14.73 -0.15
C PRO A 204 19.14 -15.92 0.81
N ALA A 205 19.01 -17.13 0.25
CA ALA A 205 18.77 -18.36 1.02
C ALA A 205 19.91 -18.69 1.99
N ASN A 206 21.15 -18.30 1.66
CA ASN A 206 22.31 -18.52 2.51
C ASN A 206 23.18 -17.25 2.55
N GLN A 207 23.40 -16.72 3.76
CA GLN A 207 24.52 -15.81 4.04
C GLN A 207 25.69 -16.63 4.57
N ASP A 208 26.11 -17.65 3.82
CA ASP A 208 27.45 -18.21 3.96
C ASP A 208 28.36 -17.51 2.95
N SER A 209 29.46 -16.98 3.48
CA SER A 209 30.43 -16.17 2.79
C SER A 209 31.11 -16.95 1.66
N SER A 210 30.59 -16.92 0.43
CA SER A 210 31.34 -17.29 -0.78
C SER A 210 30.75 -16.69 -2.05
N GLY A 211 31.64 -16.14 -2.86
CA GLY A 211 31.36 -15.15 -3.89
C GLY A 211 30.51 -15.62 -5.08
N GLY A 212 29.80 -14.67 -5.68
CA GLY A 212 29.33 -14.80 -7.05
C GLY A 212 28.16 -13.89 -7.41
N HIS A 213 27.02 -14.04 -6.72
CA HIS A 213 25.75 -13.48 -7.22
C HIS A 213 24.85 -12.77 -6.20
N THR A 214 25.32 -12.46 -4.99
CA THR A 214 24.45 -12.02 -3.88
C THR A 214 24.75 -10.64 -3.29
N LYS A 215 25.57 -9.79 -3.94
CA LYS A 215 25.84 -8.41 -3.47
C LYS A 215 24.91 -7.35 -4.07
N VAL A 216 24.39 -7.58 -5.29
CA VAL A 216 23.50 -6.62 -5.98
C VAL A 216 22.12 -6.59 -5.32
N ASN A 217 21.55 -7.76 -5.01
CA ASN A 217 20.23 -7.84 -4.35
C ASN A 217 20.25 -7.38 -2.90
N SER A 218 21.38 -7.46 -2.18
CA SER A 218 21.44 -6.89 -0.82
C SER A 218 21.30 -5.37 -0.80
N GLY A 219 21.81 -4.68 -1.85
CA GLY A 219 21.69 -3.23 -1.97
C GLY A 219 20.26 -2.79 -2.26
N LEU A 220 19.65 -3.35 -3.31
CA LEU A 220 18.27 -3.02 -3.68
C LEU A 220 17.26 -3.41 -2.59
N ARG A 221 17.50 -4.52 -1.88
CA ARG A 221 16.69 -4.92 -0.73
C ARG A 221 16.67 -3.85 0.37
N LYS A 222 17.82 -3.26 0.71
CA LYS A 222 17.86 -2.20 1.74
C LYS A 222 16.96 -1.02 1.36
N HIS A 223 17.04 -0.59 0.10
CA HIS A 223 16.19 0.48 -0.43
C HIS A 223 14.71 0.08 -0.47
N PHE A 224 14.41 -1.19 -0.77
CA PHE A 224 13.05 -1.71 -0.71
C PHE A 224 12.47 -1.66 0.70
N GLU A 225 13.20 -2.11 1.72
CA GLU A 225 12.70 -2.12 3.11
C GLU A 225 12.48 -0.69 3.64
N ASP A 226 13.34 0.27 3.27
CA ASP A 226 13.17 1.70 3.55
C ASP A 226 11.88 2.24 2.91
N LEU A 227 11.71 2.08 1.59
CA LEU A 227 10.52 2.53 0.90
C LEU A 227 9.24 1.86 1.41
N LYS A 228 9.30 0.54 1.66
CA LYS A 228 8.19 -0.23 2.21
C LYS A 228 7.79 0.27 3.59
N GLY A 229 8.75 0.64 4.45
CA GLY A 229 8.48 1.19 5.77
C GLY A 229 7.68 2.50 5.67
N TRP A 230 8.15 3.45 4.86
CA TRP A 230 7.46 4.70 4.58
C TRP A 230 6.05 4.49 3.99
N ILE A 231 5.95 3.67 2.94
CA ILE A 231 4.69 3.39 2.23
C ILE A 231 3.68 2.71 3.14
N SER A 232 4.09 1.67 3.87
CA SER A 232 3.19 0.93 4.76
C SER A 232 2.73 1.81 5.93
N GLY A 233 3.65 2.57 6.54
CA GLY A 233 3.31 3.51 7.61
C GLY A 233 2.35 4.59 7.16
N ALA A 234 2.56 5.14 5.96
CA ALA A 234 1.66 6.12 5.36
C ALA A 234 0.31 5.50 4.93
N TYR A 235 0.28 4.26 4.46
CA TYR A 235 -0.98 3.62 4.07
C TYR A 235 -1.84 3.25 5.28
N TYR A 236 -1.27 2.53 6.25
CA TYR A 236 -2.02 2.03 7.41
C TYR A 236 -2.33 3.09 8.45
N SER A 237 -1.76 4.31 8.35
CA SER A 237 -2.25 5.46 9.12
C SER A 237 -3.46 6.14 8.46
N SER A 238 -3.80 5.82 7.20
CA SER A 238 -4.99 6.35 6.53
C SER A 238 -6.26 5.60 6.94
N GLU A 239 -7.43 6.21 6.69
CA GLU A 239 -8.71 5.55 6.88
C GLU A 239 -8.83 4.26 6.07
N ALA A 240 -8.37 4.27 4.81
CA ALA A 240 -8.44 3.11 3.92
C ALA A 240 -7.66 1.92 4.48
N GLY A 241 -6.40 2.15 4.86
CA GLY A 241 -5.56 1.10 5.44
C GLY A 241 -6.08 0.61 6.79
N MET A 242 -6.62 1.50 7.63
CA MET A 242 -7.23 1.09 8.91
C MET A 242 -8.44 0.17 8.72
N ARG A 243 -9.32 0.48 7.77
CA ARG A 243 -10.49 -0.36 7.47
C ARG A 243 -10.07 -1.77 7.03
N GLU A 244 -8.96 -1.92 6.31
CA GLU A 244 -8.41 -3.23 5.93
C GLU A 244 -7.95 -4.08 7.11
N LEU A 245 -7.48 -3.43 8.19
CA LEU A 245 -7.09 -4.11 9.43
C LEU A 245 -8.29 -4.54 10.30
N GLY A 246 -9.52 -4.40 9.79
CA GLY A 246 -10.76 -4.73 10.49
C GLY A 246 -11.27 -3.60 11.38
N TRP A 247 -10.70 -2.40 11.27
CA TRP A 247 -11.19 -1.24 11.99
C TRP A 247 -12.54 -0.79 11.42
N THR A 248 -13.58 -0.87 12.24
CA THR A 248 -14.98 -0.58 11.85
C THR A 248 -15.56 0.49 12.77
N GLU A 249 -16.38 1.39 12.23
CA GLU A 249 -16.93 2.54 12.95
C GLU A 249 -17.73 2.14 14.22
N ASP A 250 -18.26 0.91 14.24
CA ASP A 250 -19.08 0.32 15.30
C ASP A 250 -18.30 -0.52 16.34
N ARG A 251 -16.97 -0.64 16.23
CA ARG A 251 -16.15 -1.47 17.14
C ARG A 251 -15.03 -0.73 17.85
N VAL A 252 -15.30 0.48 18.33
CA VAL A 252 -14.49 1.09 19.39
C VAL A 252 -15.04 0.63 20.72
N PHE A 253 -14.44 -0.39 21.31
CA PHE A 253 -14.70 -0.69 22.71
C PHE A 253 -14.01 0.40 23.54
N GLU A 254 -14.79 1.18 24.29
CA GLU A 254 -14.26 2.14 25.28
C GLU A 254 -13.36 1.45 26.32
N LYS A 255 -13.55 0.14 26.50
CA LYS A 255 -12.73 -0.75 27.33
C LYS A 255 -12.71 -2.15 26.71
N PHE A 256 -11.53 -2.76 26.54
CA PHE A 256 -11.45 -4.17 26.19
C PHE A 256 -12.20 -5.01 27.24
N PRO A 257 -13.15 -5.88 26.86
CA PRO A 257 -13.74 -6.79 27.81
C PRO A 257 -12.62 -7.69 28.33
N GLY A 258 -12.31 -7.60 29.63
CA GLY A 258 -11.47 -8.59 30.27
C GLY A 258 -12.12 -9.96 30.09
N CYS A 259 -11.32 -11.00 29.90
CA CYS A 259 -11.85 -12.35 29.91
C CYS A 259 -12.61 -12.57 31.23
N GLU A 260 -13.89 -12.91 31.16
CA GLU A 260 -14.62 -13.45 32.30
C GLU A 260 -14.01 -14.83 32.57
N HIS A 261 -13.12 -14.89 33.56
CA HIS A 261 -12.72 -16.15 34.14
C HIS A 261 -13.82 -16.54 35.13
N PRO A 262 -14.51 -17.69 34.96
CA PRO A 262 -15.35 -18.19 36.03
C PRO A 262 -14.48 -18.32 37.27
N GLU A 263 -14.87 -17.61 38.33
CA GLU A 263 -14.19 -17.68 39.62
C GLU A 263 -14.00 -19.15 40.03
N GLY A 264 -12.74 -19.59 40.16
CA GLY A 264 -12.44 -20.88 40.78
C GLY A 264 -11.43 -21.79 40.09
N GLN A 265 -10.67 -21.37 39.07
CA GLN A 265 -9.50 -22.13 38.63
C GLN A 265 -8.27 -21.22 38.52
N HIS A 266 -7.59 -21.10 39.66
CA HIS A 266 -6.18 -20.73 39.72
C HIS A 266 -5.31 -21.92 39.37
#